data_AF-A0A2I1GC31-F1
#
_entry.id   AF-A0A2I1GC31-F1
#
_cell.length_a   1.000
_cell.length_b   1.000
_cell.length_c   1.000
_cell.angle_alpha   90.00
_cell.angle_beta   90.00
_cell.angle_gamma   90.00
#
_symmetry.space_group_name_H-M   'P 1'
#
loop_
_entity.id
_entity.type
_entity.pdbx_description
1 polymer ?
#
loop_
_entity_poly.entity_id
_entity_poly.type
_entity_poly.pdbx_seq_one_letter_code
_entity_poly.pdbx_strand_id
1 'polypeptide(L)'
;MSNDNDTNDYSDWLDKYYDRFDYSDFTVLEKIDTGSSAQIKIATIKDIKDPKFVLKCFNYDKITLKGIVNEIQLQRQVNYHPNIIRLYGITKGCWKYEPDERPDIQKVVSILKKELASFGVAWEEDWKDPARSLLM
;
A
#
# COMPACT_ATOMS: atom_id res chain seq x y z
N MET A 1 20.65 8.80 19.72
CA MET A 1 19.23 9.20 19.76
C MET A 1 18.84 9.53 18.33
N SER A 2 18.17 8.59 17.65
CA SER A 2 17.79 8.73 16.25
C SER A 2 16.46 9.48 16.20
N ASN A 3 16.42 10.60 15.48
CA ASN A 3 15.21 11.41 15.33
C ASN A 3 14.24 10.71 14.37
N ASP A 4 13.07 10.36 14.88
CA ASP A 4 11.93 9.85 14.12
C ASP A 4 11.23 10.98 13.33
N ASN A 5 11.94 11.63 12.40
CA ASN A 5 11.38 12.67 11.51
C ASN A 5 11.58 12.41 10.00
N ASP A 6 12.28 11.35 9.59
CA ASP A 6 12.64 11.14 8.16
C ASP A 6 11.46 10.75 7.24
N THR A 7 10.36 10.24 7.79
CA THR A 7 9.24 9.72 6.98
C THR A 7 8.38 10.82 6.37
N ASN A 8 8.42 12.02 6.96
CA ASN A 8 7.65 13.18 6.47
C ASN A 8 8.35 13.90 5.30
N ASP A 9 9.64 13.65 5.08
CA ASP A 9 10.47 14.40 4.13
C ASP A 9 10.22 13.99 2.66
N TYR A 10 10.06 12.69 2.40
CA TYR A 10 9.92 12.20 1.03
C TYR A 10 8.54 12.45 0.40
N SER A 11 7.48 12.55 1.22
CA SER A 11 6.11 12.71 0.71
C SER A 11 5.95 14.07 0.02
N ASP A 12 6.40 15.14 0.67
CA ASP A 12 6.34 16.50 0.13
C ASP A 12 7.19 16.64 -1.14
N TRP A 13 8.36 16.01 -1.16
CA TRP A 13 9.21 15.97 -2.35
C TRP A 13 8.54 15.23 -3.52
N LEU A 14 7.97 14.06 -3.26
CA LEU A 14 7.28 13.26 -4.27
C LEU A 14 6.10 14.02 -4.89
N ASP A 15 5.28 14.66 -4.05
CA ASP A 15 4.12 15.45 -4.47
C ASP A 15 4.50 16.69 -5.31
N LYS A 16 5.70 17.23 -5.12
CA LYS A 16 6.19 18.38 -5.88
C LYS A 16 6.59 18.02 -7.33
N TYR A 17 7.03 16.80 -7.58
CA TYR A 17 7.69 16.43 -8.83
C TYR A 17 6.94 15.43 -9.69
N TYR A 18 5.96 14.73 -9.13
CA TYR A 18 5.19 13.71 -9.84
C TYR A 18 3.70 13.89 -9.61
N ASP A 19 2.94 13.64 -10.66
CA ASP A 19 1.49 13.61 -10.56
C ASP A 19 1.05 12.42 -9.70
N ARG A 20 0.14 12.72 -8.76
CA ARG A 20 -0.48 11.72 -7.90
C ARG A 20 -1.75 11.21 -8.57
N PHE A 21 -1.77 9.91 -8.82
CA PHE A 21 -2.96 9.20 -9.31
C PHE A 21 -3.64 8.47 -8.16
N ASP A 22 -4.97 8.41 -8.18
CA ASP A 22 -5.68 7.48 -7.30
C ASP A 22 -5.52 6.06 -7.86
N TYR A 23 -5.16 5.11 -7.00
CA TYR A 23 -5.09 3.71 -7.41
C TYR A 23 -6.45 3.20 -7.87
N SER A 24 -7.52 3.79 -7.33
CA SER A 24 -8.89 3.46 -7.72
C SER A 24 -9.19 3.84 -9.17
N ASP A 25 -8.44 4.74 -9.79
CA ASP A 25 -8.60 5.11 -11.21
C ASP A 25 -8.06 4.05 -12.17
N PHE A 26 -7.35 3.05 -11.67
CA PHE A 26 -6.79 1.99 -12.51
C PHE A 26 -7.66 0.74 -12.51
N THR A 27 -7.81 0.15 -13.70
CA THR A 27 -8.34 -1.19 -13.89
C THR A 27 -7.18 -2.14 -14.14
N VAL A 28 -6.89 -3.02 -13.18
CA VAL A 28 -5.83 -4.04 -13.29
C VAL A 28 -6.27 -5.10 -14.30
N LEU A 29 -5.48 -5.30 -15.34
CA LEU A 29 -5.71 -6.29 -16.38
C LEU A 29 -5.04 -7.62 -16.05
N GLU A 30 -3.79 -7.56 -15.57
CA GLU A 30 -2.97 -8.75 -15.34
C GLU A 30 -1.98 -8.51 -14.19
N LYS A 31 -1.66 -9.57 -13.45
CA LYS A 31 -0.55 -9.60 -12.49
C LYS A 31 0.59 -10.42 -13.12
N ILE A 32 1.70 -9.76 -13.44
CA ILE A 32 2.85 -10.40 -14.08
C ILE A 32 3.73 -11.09 -13.04
N ASP A 33 3.88 -10.47 -11.86
CA ASP A 33 4.82 -10.95 -10.85
C ASP A 33 4.30 -10.73 -9.43
N THR A 34 4.56 -11.72 -8.58
CA THR A 34 4.36 -11.77 -7.13
C THR A 34 5.70 -11.88 -6.40
N GLY A 35 6.74 -11.23 -6.92
CA GLY A 35 8.06 -11.20 -6.29
C GLY A 35 8.01 -10.62 -4.87
N SER A 36 8.96 -11.04 -4.03
CA SER A 36 9.02 -10.63 -2.62
C SER A 36 9.24 -9.13 -2.41
N SER A 37 9.81 -8.43 -3.40
CA SER A 37 10.19 -7.02 -3.29
C SER A 37 9.21 -6.06 -3.96
N ALA A 38 8.47 -6.52 -4.97
CA ALA A 38 7.47 -5.72 -5.67
C ALA A 38 6.48 -6.62 -6.41
N GLN A 39 5.24 -6.16 -6.51
CA GLN A 39 4.22 -6.75 -7.37
C GLN A 39 4.13 -5.95 -8.67
N ILE A 40 4.17 -6.64 -9.80
CA ILE A 40 4.06 -6.02 -11.11
C ILE A 40 2.66 -6.30 -11.67
N LYS A 41 1.90 -5.24 -11.93
CA LYS A 41 0.53 -5.31 -12.46
C LYS A 41 0.45 -4.51 -13.76
N ILE A 42 -0.17 -5.05 -14.81
CA ILE A 42 -0.57 -4.28 -15.99
C ILE A 42 -1.94 -3.68 -15.70
N ALA A 43 -2.12 -2.39 -15.96
CA ALA A 43 -3.38 -1.71 -15.75
C ALA A 43 -3.68 -0.69 -16.86
N THR A 44 -4.94 -0.31 -16.98
CA THR A 44 -5.39 0.85 -17.76
C THR A 44 -6.05 1.87 -16.84
N ILE A 45 -6.21 3.10 -17.29
CA ILE A 45 -7.07 4.06 -16.60
C ILE A 45 -8.53 3.66 -16.87
N LYS A 46 -9.43 3.84 -15.89
CA LYS A 46 -10.86 3.60 -16.05
C LYS A 46 -11.37 4.31 -17.30
N ASP A 47 -12.26 3.62 -18.02
CA ASP A 47 -12.91 4.11 -19.24
C ASP A 47 -11.98 4.40 -20.43
N ILE A 48 -10.66 4.21 -20.26
CA ILE A 48 -9.64 4.40 -21.29
C ILE A 48 -8.93 3.05 -21.49
N LYS A 49 -9.18 2.37 -22.62
CA LYS A 49 -8.58 1.06 -22.90
C LYS A 49 -7.09 1.13 -23.25
N ASP A 50 -6.65 2.24 -23.84
CA ASP A 50 -5.27 2.49 -24.23
C ASP A 50 -4.88 3.94 -23.92
N PRO A 51 -3.65 4.19 -23.42
CA PRO A 51 -2.53 3.25 -23.31
C PRO A 51 -2.59 2.36 -22.06
N LYS A 52 -1.86 1.23 -22.11
CA LYS A 52 -1.60 0.37 -20.95
C LYS A 52 -0.41 0.87 -20.15
N PHE A 53 -0.48 0.66 -18.84
CA PHE A 53 0.53 1.04 -17.86
C PHE A 53 1.02 -0.18 -17.09
N VAL A 54 2.23 -0.07 -16.55
CA VAL A 54 2.77 -1.03 -15.58
C VAL A 54 2.78 -0.36 -14.21
N LEU A 55 2.05 -0.94 -13.27
CA LEU A 55 2.06 -0.57 -11.86
C LEU A 55 3.07 -1.47 -11.15
N LYS A 56 4.17 -0.86 -10.70
CA LYS A 56 5.16 -1.50 -9.81
C LYS A 56 4.80 -1.13 -8.37
N CYS A 57 4.20 -2.08 -7.67
CA CYS A 57 3.74 -1.91 -6.30
C CYS A 57 4.77 -2.43 -5.32
N PHE A 58 5.11 -1.62 -4.33
CA PHE A 58 6.09 -1.95 -3.31
C PHE A 58 5.46 -2.01 -1.92
N ASN A 59 6.12 -2.74 -1.01
CA ASN A 59 5.83 -2.68 0.41
C ASN A 59 6.23 -1.32 0.98
N TYR A 60 5.37 -0.77 1.84
CA TYR A 60 5.57 0.54 2.46
C TYR A 60 6.30 0.41 3.81
N ASP A 61 7.54 -0.06 3.78
CA ASP A 61 8.45 0.03 4.93
C ASP A 61 9.55 1.09 4.68
N LYS A 62 10.15 1.62 5.75
CA LYS A 62 11.10 2.75 5.69
C LYS A 62 12.35 2.43 4.86
N ILE A 63 12.84 1.18 4.89
CA ILE A 63 14.04 0.75 4.17
C ILE A 63 13.74 0.71 2.68
N THR A 64 12.62 0.09 2.31
CA THR A 64 12.13 0.00 0.94
C THR A 64 11.83 1.39 0.35
N LEU A 65 11.23 2.30 1.13
CA LEU A 65 10.92 3.66 0.67
C LEU A 65 12.16 4.46 0.25
N LYS A 66 13.27 4.39 1.01
CA LYS A 66 14.53 5.06 0.64
C LYS A 66 15.07 4.55 -0.69
N GLY A 67 15.04 3.23 -0.89
CA GLY A 67 15.45 2.61 -2.15
C GLY A 67 14.60 3.07 -3.33
N ILE A 68 13.27 3.10 -3.15
CA ILE A 68 12.31 3.54 -4.16
C ILE A 68 12.55 5.01 -4.54
N VAL A 69 12.73 5.90 -3.56
CA VAL A 69 12.97 7.32 -3.84
C VAL A 69 14.26 7.49 -4.65
N ASN A 70 15.32 6.76 -4.31
CA ASN A 70 16.57 6.81 -5.07
C ASN A 70 16.40 6.29 -6.50
N GLU A 71 15.66 5.20 -6.71
CA GLU A 71 15.32 4.68 -8.05
C GLU A 71 14.55 5.72 -8.88
N ILE A 72 13.53 6.35 -8.29
CA ILE A 72 12.74 7.42 -8.93
C ILE A 72 13.60 8.63 -9.28
N GLN A 73 14.54 9.02 -8.41
CA GLN A 73 15.45 10.14 -8.67
C GLN A 73 16.38 9.86 -9.84
N LEU A 74 16.96 8.65 -9.91
CA LEU A 74 17.81 8.25 -11.03
C LEU A 74 17.01 8.16 -12.33
N GLN A 75 15.82 7.56 -12.31
CA GLN A 75 14.97 7.45 -13.48
C GLN A 75 14.56 8.83 -14.02
N ARG A 76 14.33 9.80 -13.14
CA ARG A 76 14.03 11.18 -13.53
C ARG A 76 15.10 11.81 -14.41
N GLN A 77 16.38 11.56 -14.12
CA GLN A 77 17.51 12.12 -14.87
C GLN A 77 17.57 11.63 -16.31
N VAL A 78 16.91 10.51 -16.61
CA VAL A 78 16.91 9.87 -17.93
C VAL A 78 15.51 9.77 -18.56
N ASN A 79 14.49 10.36 -17.93
CA ASN A 79 13.07 10.21 -18.29
C ASN A 79 12.68 10.87 -19.63
N TYR A 80 13.61 11.58 -20.27
CA TYR A 80 13.41 12.20 -21.59
C TYR A 80 13.82 11.28 -22.74
N HIS A 81 14.57 10.20 -22.48
CA HIS A 81 15.10 9.36 -23.53
C HIS A 81 14.03 8.38 -24.05
N PRO A 82 13.76 8.34 -25.36
CA PRO A 82 12.64 7.55 -25.92
C PRO A 82 12.77 6.04 -25.73
N ASN A 83 14.00 5.54 -25.54
CA ASN A 83 14.28 4.11 -25.34
C ASN A 83 14.43 3.71 -23.86
N ILE A 84 14.13 4.61 -22.92
CA ILE A 84 14.17 4.32 -21.48
C ILE A 84 12.74 4.33 -20.95
N ILE A 85 12.45 3.43 -20.01
CA ILE A 85 11.13 3.32 -19.40
C ILE A 85 10.77 4.64 -18.71
N ARG A 86 9.61 5.19 -19.08
CA ARG A 86 9.11 6.45 -18.56
C ARG A 86 8.29 6.26 -17.29
N LEU A 87 8.61 7.01 -16.25
CA LEU A 87 7.78 7.13 -15.06
C LEU A 87 6.77 8.26 -15.26
N TYR A 88 5.48 7.94 -15.17
CA TYR A 88 4.38 8.89 -15.39
C TYR A 88 3.88 9.53 -14.10
N GLY A 89 3.95 8.83 -12.98
CA GLY A 89 3.56 9.37 -11.68
C GLY A 89 3.52 8.31 -10.61
N ILE A 90 2.87 8.65 -9.50
CA ILE A 90 2.84 7.84 -8.30
C ILE A 90 1.42 7.61 -7.82
N THR A 91 1.19 6.49 -7.13
CA THR A 91 -0.10 6.15 -6.55
C THR A 91 0.08 5.52 -5.18
N LYS A 92 -0.90 5.69 -4.29
CA LYS A 92 -0.93 5.09 -2.94
C LYS A 92 -1.98 3.97 -2.91
N GLY A 93 -1.78 2.96 -2.06
CA GLY A 93 -2.78 1.90 -1.85
C GLY A 93 -2.86 0.87 -2.97
N CYS A 94 -1.84 0.78 -3.84
CA CYS A 94 -1.76 -0.23 -4.88
C CYS A 94 -1.43 -1.65 -4.35
N TRP A 95 -1.02 -1.68 -3.09
CA TRP A 95 -0.85 -2.86 -2.27
C TRP A 95 -2.04 -2.98 -1.31
N LYS A 96 -2.99 -3.87 -1.63
CA LYS A 96 -4.27 -4.05 -0.90
C LYS A 96 -4.30 -5.31 -0.01
N TYR A 97 -3.14 -5.77 0.48
CA TYR A 97 -3.03 -6.96 1.35
C TYR A 97 -3.65 -8.23 0.73
N GLU A 98 -2.96 -8.81 -0.24
CA GLU A 98 -3.38 -10.03 -0.97
C GLU A 98 -2.77 -11.32 -0.32
N PRO A 99 -3.40 -12.51 -0.49
CA PRO A 99 -3.65 -13.56 0.53
C PRO A 99 -2.54 -14.07 1.47
N ASP A 100 -1.26 -13.83 1.19
CA ASP A 100 -0.15 -14.12 2.12
C ASP A 100 -0.04 -13.08 3.24
N GLU A 101 -0.73 -11.95 3.12
CA GLU A 101 -0.72 -10.83 4.06
C GLU A 101 -2.03 -10.66 4.84
N ARG A 102 -2.63 -11.79 5.20
CA ARG A 102 -3.76 -11.80 6.12
C ARG A 102 -3.32 -11.22 7.48
N PRO A 103 -3.98 -10.18 8.01
CA PRO A 103 -3.66 -9.71 9.35
C PRO A 103 -3.88 -10.82 10.37
N ASP A 104 -2.97 -10.94 11.34
CA ASP A 104 -3.16 -11.84 12.47
C ASP A 104 -4.52 -11.58 13.12
N ILE A 105 -5.18 -12.64 13.59
CA ILE A 105 -6.53 -12.57 14.12
C ILE A 105 -6.66 -11.56 15.27
N GLN A 106 -5.60 -11.35 16.07
CA GLN A 106 -5.57 -10.35 17.13
C GLN A 106 -5.59 -8.91 16.57
N LYS A 107 -4.91 -8.67 15.43
CA LYS A 107 -4.91 -7.39 14.73
C LYS A 107 -6.31 -7.09 14.17
N VAL A 108 -6.96 -8.08 13.57
CA VAL A 108 -8.34 -7.96 13.06
C VAL A 108 -9.31 -7.61 14.20
N VAL A 109 -9.22 -8.33 15.32
CA VAL A 109 -10.06 -8.08 16.51
C VAL A 109 -9.81 -6.68 17.08
N SER A 110 -8.56 -6.22 17.14
CA SER A 110 -8.23 -4.88 17.64
C SER A 110 -8.82 -3.75 16.79
N ILE A 111 -8.85 -3.91 15.46
CA ILE A 111 -9.46 -2.95 14.53
C ILE A 111 -10.97 -2.95 14.72
N LEU A 112 -11.60 -4.13 14.76
CA LEU A 112 -13.04 -4.25 14.95
C LEU A 112 -13.51 -3.66 16.27
N LYS A 113 -12.75 -3.85 17.36
CA LYS A 113 -13.04 -3.22 18.65
C LYS A 113 -13.02 -1.68 18.56
N LYS A 114 -12.04 -1.14 17.85
CA LYS A 114 -11.90 0.31 17.67
C LYS A 114 -13.05 0.90 16.85
N GLU A 115 -13.45 0.24 15.79
CA GLU A 115 -14.59 0.64 14.95
C GLU A 115 -15.91 0.54 15.73
N LEU A 116 -16.15 -0.57 16.44
CA LEU A 116 -17.36 -0.77 17.23
C LEU A 116 -17.48 0.22 18.40
N ALA A 117 -16.36 0.57 19.05
CA ALA A 117 -16.32 1.62 20.06
C ALA A 117 -16.70 3.00 19.48
N SER A 118 -16.34 3.27 18.22
CA SER A 118 -16.76 4.50 17.53
C SER A 118 -18.27 4.56 17.26
N PHE A 119 -18.93 3.40 17.18
CA PHE A 119 -20.38 3.25 17.10
C PHE A 119 -21.06 3.11 18.47
N GLY A 120 -20.32 3.30 19.56
CA GLY A 120 -20.84 3.18 20.94
C GLY A 120 -21.14 1.75 21.39
N VAL A 121 -20.66 0.74 20.66
CA VAL A 121 -20.83 -0.68 20.99
C VAL A 121 -19.64 -1.14 21.84
N ALA A 122 -19.90 -1.56 23.08
CA ALA A 122 -18.89 -2.15 23.96
C ALA A 122 -18.64 -3.62 23.58
N TRP A 123 -17.37 -4.05 23.66
CA TRP A 123 -16.95 -5.42 23.33
C TRP A 123 -16.67 -6.21 24.61
N GLU A 124 -17.38 -7.32 24.84
CA GLU A 124 -17.22 -8.16 26.04
C GLU A 124 -16.52 -9.49 25.67
N GLU A 125 -15.45 -9.87 26.39
CA GLU A 125 -14.61 -11.04 26.10
C GLU A 125 -15.07 -12.30 26.87
N ASP A 126 -16.30 -12.75 26.65
CA ASP A 126 -16.91 -13.87 27.41
C ASP A 126 -16.21 -15.24 27.23
N TRP A 127 -15.41 -15.42 26.17
CA TRP A 127 -14.80 -16.71 25.83
C TRP A 127 -13.48 -17.01 26.56
N LYS A 128 -12.95 -16.09 27.38
CA LYS A 128 -11.69 -16.28 28.12
C LYS A 128 -11.84 -16.72 29.58
N ASP A 129 -13.06 -16.87 30.09
CA ASP A 129 -13.29 -17.40 31.43
C ASP A 129 -13.79 -18.86 31.37
N PRO A 130 -12.90 -19.86 31.57
CA PRO A 130 -13.33 -21.26 31.66
C PRO A 130 -14.23 -21.55 32.88
N ALA A 131 -14.40 -20.61 33.82
CA ALA A 131 -15.16 -20.81 35.06
C ALA A 131 -16.65 -20.41 35.02
N ARG A 132 -17.22 -19.96 33.90
CA ARG A 132 -18.69 -19.77 33.81
C ARG A 132 -19.44 -20.69 32.85
N SER A 133 -18.73 -21.52 32.08
CA SER A 133 -19.33 -22.59 31.25
C SER A 133 -19.98 -23.74 32.05
N LEU A 134 -20.00 -23.69 33.39
CA LEU A 134 -20.44 -24.78 34.27
C LEU A 134 -21.33 -24.33 35.46
N LEU A 135 -22.17 -23.31 35.26
CA LEU A 135 -23.33 -23.04 36.14
C LEU A 135 -24.62 -22.87 35.32
N MET A 136 -25.03 -23.97 34.68
CA MET A 136 -26.43 -24.41 34.56
C MET A 136 -26.53 -25.81 35.13
#